data_AF-A0A836LXQ4-F1
#
_entry.id   AF-A0A836LXQ4-F1
#
_cell.length_a   1.000
_cell.length_b   1.000
_cell.length_c   1.000
_cell.angle_alpha   90.00
_cell.angle_beta   90.00
_cell.angle_gamma   90.00
#
_symmetry.space_group_name_H-M   'P 1'
#
loop_
_entity.id
_entity.type
_entity.pdbx_description
1 polymer ?
#
loop_
_entity_poly.entity_id
_entity_poly.type
_entity_poly.pdbx_seq_one_letter_code
_entity_poly.pdbx_strand_id
1 'polypeptide(L)'
;MEQPISVTRSNFNDWMVPVFAPANFIPVRGEGSRIWDQENKEYIDFAGGIAVNALGHAHPVAVNALTEQAKKLWHVGNGYTNEPVLRLAKQLTENTFADKVFFCNSGAEANEAALKLARKVGLDSGIAGKSGIVAFNNAFHGRTLFTVSAGGQPKYSQDFAPLPNGISHVAYNDLEAAKAVINEQTCAVIVEPVQGEGGVIPADIEFLKGLRELCDQFGALLIFDEVQTGVGRTGALYAYMNYGV
;
A
#
# COMPACT_ATOMS: atom_id res chain seq x y z
N MET A 1 12.97 27.19 -29.94
CA MET A 1 12.58 26.94 -28.54
C MET A 1 11.15 27.39 -28.41
N GLU A 2 10.22 26.45 -28.22
CA GLU A 2 8.83 26.80 -27.91
C GLU A 2 8.80 27.62 -26.63
N GLN A 3 7.91 28.61 -26.56
CA GLN A 3 7.70 29.32 -25.30
C GLN A 3 7.15 28.32 -24.27
N PRO A 4 7.66 28.32 -23.02
CA PRO A 4 7.12 27.47 -21.99
C PRO A 4 5.63 27.77 -21.80
N ILE A 5 4.82 26.72 -21.74
CA ILE A 5 3.39 26.83 -21.45
C ILE A 5 3.24 27.48 -20.08
N SER A 6 2.43 28.54 -19.99
CA SER A 6 2.04 29.14 -18.71
C SER A 6 1.13 28.17 -17.96
N VAL A 7 1.50 27.76 -16.75
CA VAL A 7 0.76 26.79 -15.93
C VAL A 7 0.12 27.47 -14.73
N THR A 8 -1.19 27.31 -14.58
CA THR A 8 -1.98 27.79 -13.44
C THR A 8 -2.85 26.67 -12.86
N ARG A 9 -3.45 26.91 -11.69
CA ARG A 9 -4.37 25.93 -11.07
C ARG A 9 -5.59 25.61 -11.94
N SER A 10 -6.09 26.55 -12.74
CA SER A 10 -7.26 26.29 -13.59
C SER A 10 -6.97 25.24 -14.66
N ASN A 11 -5.72 25.13 -15.12
CA ASN A 11 -5.34 24.15 -16.13
C ASN A 11 -5.56 22.70 -15.71
N PHE A 12 -5.59 22.40 -14.40
CA PHE A 12 -5.99 21.07 -13.94
C PHE A 12 -7.42 20.72 -14.40
N ASN A 13 -8.34 21.69 -14.33
CA ASN A 13 -9.73 21.47 -14.75
C ASN A 13 -9.84 21.35 -16.27
N ASP A 14 -8.97 22.04 -17.01
CA ASP A 14 -8.98 22.05 -18.47
C ASP A 14 -8.35 20.77 -19.06
N TRP A 15 -7.33 20.22 -18.40
CA TRP A 15 -6.45 19.19 -19.00
C TRP A 15 -6.46 17.84 -18.28
N MET A 16 -6.91 17.76 -17.03
CA MET A 16 -6.90 16.51 -16.24
C MET A 16 -8.29 15.90 -16.11
N VAL A 17 -8.34 14.57 -16.03
CA VAL A 17 -9.57 13.86 -15.65
C VAL A 17 -9.97 14.29 -14.23
N PRO A 18 -11.25 14.63 -13.96
CA PRO A 18 -11.69 15.26 -12.72
C PRO A 18 -11.84 14.26 -11.55
N VAL A 19 -10.78 13.50 -11.26
CA VAL A 19 -10.74 12.51 -10.16
C VAL A 19 -10.13 13.05 -8.87
N PHE A 20 -9.60 14.28 -8.88
CA PHE A 20 -9.03 14.95 -7.72
C PHE A 20 -9.57 16.38 -7.56
N ALA A 21 -9.48 16.89 -6.33
CA ALA A 21 -9.75 18.28 -5.99
C ALA A 21 -8.47 18.93 -5.43
N PRO A 22 -7.50 19.32 -6.29
CA PRO A 22 -6.23 19.87 -5.82
C PRO A 22 -6.40 21.25 -5.16
N ALA A 23 -5.47 21.57 -4.25
CA ALA A 23 -5.38 22.87 -3.57
C ALA A 23 -5.27 24.05 -4.57
N ASN A 24 -5.50 25.27 -4.08
CA ASN A 24 -5.48 26.48 -4.91
C ASN A 24 -4.08 27.02 -5.23
N PHE A 25 -3.02 26.33 -4.80
CA PHE A 25 -1.62 26.67 -5.06
C PHE A 25 -0.87 25.48 -5.65
N ILE A 26 0.23 25.75 -6.35
CA ILE A 26 1.03 24.72 -7.03
C ILE A 26 2.45 24.71 -6.43
N PRO A 27 2.83 23.66 -5.66
CA PRO A 27 4.20 23.45 -5.21
C PRO A 27 5.17 23.28 -6.40
N VAL A 28 6.31 23.97 -6.36
CA VAL A 28 7.36 23.90 -7.41
C VAL A 28 8.74 23.56 -6.88
N ARG A 29 8.95 23.64 -5.57
CA ARG A 29 10.21 23.27 -4.92
C ARG A 29 9.91 22.59 -3.59
N GLY A 30 10.71 21.58 -3.24
CA GLY A 30 10.68 20.95 -1.92
C GLY A 30 12.09 20.70 -1.41
N GLU A 31 12.30 20.83 -0.11
CA GLU A 31 13.57 20.57 0.57
C GLU A 31 13.30 20.14 2.02
N GLY A 32 13.72 18.93 2.38
CA GLY A 32 13.41 18.36 3.69
C GLY A 32 11.91 18.32 3.93
N SER A 33 11.43 18.96 5.01
CA SER A 33 9.99 19.07 5.34
C SER A 33 9.39 20.42 4.95
N ARG A 34 9.93 21.09 3.92
CA ARG A 34 9.42 22.38 3.42
C ARG A 34 9.11 22.31 1.93
N ILE A 35 8.07 23.00 1.51
CA ILE A 35 7.70 23.19 0.10
C ILE A 35 7.46 24.67 -0.21
N TRP A 36 7.73 25.08 -1.45
CA TRP A 36 7.46 26.42 -1.95
C TRP A 36 6.57 26.35 -3.19
N ASP A 37 5.60 27.24 -3.29
CA ASP A 37 4.71 27.36 -4.46
C ASP A 37 5.26 28.31 -5.54
N GLN A 38 4.52 28.43 -6.65
CA GLN A 38 4.86 29.33 -7.78
C GLN A 38 5.03 30.81 -7.37
N GLU A 39 4.45 31.23 -6.25
CA GLU A 39 4.55 32.60 -5.70
C GLU A 39 5.68 32.71 -4.65
N ASN A 40 6.49 31.67 -4.49
CA ASN A 40 7.55 31.52 -3.48
C ASN A 40 7.03 31.50 -2.04
N LYS A 41 5.74 31.25 -1.81
CA LYS A 41 5.23 31.06 -0.46
C LYS A 41 5.69 29.71 0.08
N GLU A 42 6.25 29.74 1.28
CA GLU A 42 6.76 28.57 1.98
C GLU A 42 5.68 27.91 2.84
N TYR A 43 5.71 26.58 2.87
CA TYR A 43 4.88 25.75 3.73
C TYR A 43 5.75 24.70 4.45
N ILE A 44 5.41 24.41 5.71
CA ILE A 44 5.92 23.23 6.41
C ILE A 44 5.06 22.04 6.00
N ASP A 45 5.68 20.98 5.47
CA ASP A 45 5.00 19.79 4.98
C ASP A 45 4.89 18.73 6.08
N PHE A 46 3.72 18.65 6.71
CA PHE A 46 3.33 17.56 7.61
C PHE A 46 2.49 16.48 6.92
N ALA A 47 2.19 16.63 5.62
CA ALA A 47 1.48 15.61 4.85
C ALA A 47 2.43 14.56 4.26
N GLY A 48 3.63 14.98 3.86
CA GLY A 48 4.66 14.12 3.28
C GLY A 48 4.20 13.40 2.02
N GLY A 49 3.29 14.00 1.25
CA GLY A 49 2.68 13.35 0.09
C GLY A 49 1.85 12.12 0.44
N ILE A 50 1.11 12.16 1.55
CA ILE A 50 0.39 11.01 2.13
C ILE A 50 1.40 9.94 2.58
N ALA A 51 2.28 10.35 3.50
CA ALA A 51 3.31 9.51 4.12
C ALA A 51 4.41 8.92 3.17
N VAL A 52 4.45 9.31 1.89
CA VAL A 52 5.43 8.83 0.89
C VAL A 52 6.83 9.38 1.14
N ASN A 53 6.96 10.69 1.38
CA ASN A 53 8.25 11.37 1.47
C ASN A 53 8.89 11.20 2.86
N ALA A 54 9.16 9.96 3.26
CA ALA A 54 9.67 9.61 4.58
C ALA A 54 11.04 10.23 4.92
N LEU A 55 11.88 10.50 3.91
CA LEU A 55 13.15 11.22 4.06
C LEU A 55 13.04 12.73 3.76
N GLY A 56 11.83 13.23 3.54
CA GLY A 56 11.58 14.58 3.04
C GLY A 56 11.82 14.73 1.53
N HIS A 57 11.60 15.95 1.04
CA HIS A 57 11.77 16.31 -0.36
C HIS A 57 13.26 16.46 -0.73
N ALA A 58 13.63 15.94 -1.91
CA ALA A 58 14.96 16.07 -2.49
C ALA A 58 16.14 15.68 -1.56
N HIS A 59 15.95 14.66 -0.73
CA HIS A 59 16.98 14.20 0.21
C HIS A 59 18.28 13.82 -0.54
N PRO A 60 19.46 14.35 -0.14
CA PRO A 60 20.71 14.17 -0.91
C PRO A 60 21.07 12.72 -1.21
N VAL A 61 20.84 11.80 -0.28
CA VAL A 61 21.09 10.36 -0.48
C VAL A 61 20.22 9.80 -1.61
N ALA A 62 18.94 10.15 -1.66
CA ALA A 62 18.02 9.66 -2.70
C ALA A 62 18.33 10.28 -4.06
N VAL A 63 18.62 11.58 -4.10
CA VAL A 63 19.00 12.31 -5.33
C VAL A 63 20.28 11.75 -5.93
N ASN A 64 21.29 11.48 -5.10
CA ASN A 64 22.55 10.89 -5.54
C ASN A 64 22.35 9.47 -6.07
N ALA A 65 21.64 8.61 -5.34
CA ALA A 65 21.37 7.23 -5.77
C ALA A 65 20.61 7.18 -7.11
N LEU A 66 19.58 8.04 -7.26
CA LEU A 66 18.84 8.19 -8.51
C LEU A 66 19.76 8.63 -9.66
N THR A 67 20.53 9.69 -9.45
CA THR A 67 21.37 10.29 -10.51
C THR A 67 22.49 9.35 -10.95
N GLU A 68 23.10 8.62 -10.02
CA GLU A 68 24.15 7.65 -10.33
C GLU A 68 23.59 6.46 -11.11
N GLN A 69 22.46 5.89 -10.68
CA GLN A 69 21.86 4.74 -11.35
C GLN A 69 21.29 5.12 -12.73
N ALA A 70 20.70 6.31 -12.86
CA ALA A 70 20.18 6.83 -14.12
C ALA A 70 21.28 7.03 -15.18
N LYS A 71 22.54 7.24 -14.80
CA LYS A 71 23.65 7.30 -15.76
C LYS A 71 24.16 5.91 -16.19
N LYS A 72 23.62 4.83 -15.60
CA LYS A 72 24.06 3.45 -15.83
C LYS A 72 23.00 2.61 -16.53
N LEU A 73 21.84 2.41 -15.90
CA LEU A 73 20.81 1.49 -16.37
C LEU A 73 19.46 1.76 -15.70
N TRP A 74 18.38 1.80 -16.51
CA TRP A 74 17.02 2.12 -16.04
C TRP A 74 16.11 0.89 -16.02
N HIS A 75 15.93 0.24 -17.17
CA HIS A 75 14.97 -0.86 -17.33
C HIS A 75 15.46 -1.89 -18.33
N VAL A 76 15.32 -3.17 -17.98
CA VAL A 76 15.73 -4.32 -18.82
C VAL A 76 14.67 -5.42 -18.89
N GLY A 77 13.45 -5.13 -18.42
CA GLY A 77 12.42 -6.15 -18.21
C GLY A 77 12.81 -7.18 -17.15
N ASN A 78 12.01 -8.25 -17.03
CA ASN A 78 12.23 -9.35 -16.08
C ASN A 78 12.85 -10.60 -16.71
N GLY A 79 13.22 -10.55 -18.00
CA GLY A 79 14.04 -11.60 -18.63
C GLY A 79 15.48 -11.62 -18.12
N TYR A 80 15.91 -10.53 -17.48
CA TYR A 80 17.18 -10.38 -16.81
C TYR A 80 16.94 -9.98 -15.35
N THR A 81 17.93 -10.26 -14.50
CA THR A 81 18.02 -9.64 -13.17
C THR A 81 18.97 -8.44 -13.21
N ASN A 82 19.06 -7.68 -12.11
CA ASN A 82 20.01 -6.60 -11.96
C ASN A 82 20.48 -6.46 -10.50
N GLU A 83 21.70 -5.95 -10.32
CA GLU A 83 22.31 -5.85 -8.99
C GLU A 83 21.51 -5.01 -7.99
N PRO A 84 20.95 -3.82 -8.33
CA PRO A 84 20.13 -3.06 -7.39
C PRO A 84 18.96 -3.84 -6.82
N VAL A 85 18.21 -4.56 -7.66
CA VAL A 85 17.08 -5.40 -7.21
C VAL A 85 17.54 -6.51 -6.27
N LEU A 86 18.63 -7.21 -6.59
CA LEU A 86 19.13 -8.29 -5.74
C LEU A 86 19.68 -7.78 -4.39
N ARG A 87 20.34 -6.62 -4.37
CA ARG A 87 20.83 -6.00 -3.13
C ARG A 87 19.68 -5.57 -2.23
N LEU A 88 18.66 -4.91 -2.78
CA LEU A 88 17.48 -4.52 -2.01
C LEU A 88 16.70 -5.74 -1.51
N ALA A 89 16.54 -6.76 -2.36
CA ALA A 89 15.91 -8.02 -1.94
C ALA A 89 16.63 -8.64 -0.75
N LYS A 90 17.96 -8.72 -0.82
CA LYS A 90 18.78 -9.28 0.27
C LYS A 90 18.64 -8.48 1.57
N GLN A 91 18.64 -7.14 1.49
CA GLN A 91 18.43 -6.30 2.67
C GLN A 91 17.05 -6.52 3.29
N LEU A 92 15.99 -6.63 2.48
CA LEU A 92 14.66 -6.89 3.00
C LEU A 92 14.54 -8.26 3.66
N THR A 93 15.10 -9.31 3.06
CA THR A 93 15.03 -10.67 3.64
C THR A 93 15.89 -10.84 4.89
N GLU A 94 16.96 -10.06 5.05
CA GLU A 94 17.78 -10.08 6.28
C GLU A 94 17.19 -9.29 7.44
N ASN A 95 16.31 -8.32 7.16
CA ASN A 95 15.76 -7.40 8.16
C ASN A 95 14.26 -7.61 8.43
N THR A 96 13.66 -8.65 7.86
CA THR A 96 12.24 -8.96 8.02
C THR A 96 12.00 -10.47 8.12
N PHE A 97 10.75 -10.90 8.32
CA PHE A 97 10.38 -12.31 8.26
C PHE A 97 10.46 -12.94 6.86
N ALA A 98 10.63 -12.13 5.81
CA ALA A 98 10.46 -12.59 4.44
C ALA A 98 11.63 -13.45 3.94
N ASP A 99 11.34 -14.60 3.34
CA ASP A 99 12.34 -15.40 2.60
C ASP A 99 12.54 -14.91 1.15
N LYS A 100 11.51 -14.28 0.58
CA LYS A 100 11.46 -13.81 -0.82
C LYS A 100 10.69 -12.51 -0.91
N VAL A 101 11.02 -11.72 -1.93
CA VAL A 101 10.34 -10.44 -2.22
C VAL A 101 9.93 -10.36 -3.68
N PHE A 102 8.88 -9.58 -3.94
CA PHE A 102 8.43 -9.20 -5.27
C PHE A 102 8.38 -7.66 -5.35
N PHE A 103 8.98 -7.08 -6.38
CA PHE A 103 8.95 -5.63 -6.60
C PHE A 103 7.94 -5.27 -7.67
N CYS A 104 7.18 -4.21 -7.40
CA CYS A 104 6.21 -3.59 -8.30
C CYS A 104 6.28 -2.06 -8.13
N ASN A 105 5.34 -1.34 -8.71
CA ASN A 105 5.44 0.11 -8.88
C ASN A 105 4.48 0.88 -7.99
N SER A 106 3.50 0.22 -7.37
CA SER A 106 2.52 0.86 -6.48
C SER A 106 2.03 -0.08 -5.40
N GLY A 107 1.50 0.48 -4.31
CA GLY A 107 0.85 -0.31 -3.26
C GLY A 107 -0.33 -1.15 -3.78
N ALA A 108 -1.08 -0.63 -4.76
CA ALA A 108 -2.16 -1.38 -5.39
C ALA A 108 -1.65 -2.63 -6.14
N GLU A 109 -0.52 -2.53 -6.85
CA GLU A 109 0.10 -3.70 -7.50
C GLU A 109 0.67 -4.70 -6.48
N ALA A 110 1.22 -4.22 -5.35
CA ALA A 110 1.70 -5.06 -4.27
C ALA A 110 0.55 -5.87 -3.65
N ASN A 111 -0.58 -5.21 -3.36
CA ASN A 111 -1.77 -5.86 -2.83
C ASN A 111 -2.45 -6.79 -3.85
N GLU A 112 -2.50 -6.43 -5.14
CA GLU A 112 -2.92 -7.35 -6.20
C GLU A 112 -2.08 -8.63 -6.19
N ALA A 113 -0.75 -8.50 -6.10
CA ALA A 113 0.15 -9.65 -6.05
C ALA A 113 -0.09 -10.50 -4.79
N ALA A 114 -0.26 -9.88 -3.62
CA ALA A 114 -0.53 -10.57 -2.36
C ALA A 114 -1.87 -11.32 -2.38
N LEU A 115 -2.95 -10.67 -2.83
CA LEU A 115 -4.29 -11.28 -2.93
C LEU A 115 -4.31 -12.43 -3.94
N LYS A 116 -3.64 -12.28 -5.09
CA LYS A 116 -3.51 -13.35 -6.09
C LYS A 116 -2.68 -14.52 -5.57
N LEU A 117 -1.59 -14.23 -4.86
CA LEU A 117 -0.76 -15.27 -4.22
C LEU A 117 -1.58 -16.05 -3.19
N ALA A 118 -2.35 -15.37 -2.34
CA ALA A 118 -3.23 -16.02 -1.38
C ALA A 118 -4.28 -16.92 -2.04
N ARG A 119 -4.93 -16.46 -3.11
CA ARG A 119 -5.84 -17.31 -3.89
C ARG A 119 -5.13 -18.50 -4.53
N LYS A 120 -3.89 -18.34 -5.01
CA LYS A 120 -3.10 -19.46 -5.55
C LYS A 120 -2.73 -20.48 -4.47
N VAL A 121 -2.31 -20.02 -3.28
CA VAL A 121 -2.04 -20.88 -2.14
C VAL A 121 -3.30 -21.60 -1.68
N GLY A 122 -4.44 -20.91 -1.64
CA GLY A 122 -5.73 -21.51 -1.36
C GLY A 122 -6.10 -22.62 -2.35
N LEU A 123 -5.92 -22.38 -3.65
CA LEU A 123 -6.09 -23.39 -4.70
C LEU A 123 -5.16 -24.60 -4.51
N ASP A 124 -3.88 -24.33 -4.21
CA ASP A 124 -2.85 -25.38 -4.05
C ASP A 124 -3.00 -26.19 -2.77
N SER A 125 -3.79 -25.72 -1.79
CA SER A 125 -4.08 -26.46 -0.55
C SER A 125 -4.90 -27.74 -0.77
N GLY A 126 -5.54 -27.89 -1.94
CA GLY A 126 -6.42 -29.02 -2.25
C GLY A 126 -7.82 -28.91 -1.62
N ILE A 127 -8.09 -27.89 -0.80
CA ILE A 127 -9.42 -27.62 -0.24
C ILE A 127 -10.28 -26.97 -1.33
N ALA A 128 -11.32 -27.68 -1.77
CA ALA A 128 -12.22 -27.21 -2.81
C ALA A 128 -12.85 -25.86 -2.44
N GLY A 129 -12.68 -24.86 -3.30
CA GLY A 129 -13.28 -23.54 -3.11
C GLY A 129 -12.57 -22.60 -2.14
N LYS A 130 -11.37 -22.95 -1.61
CA LYS A 130 -10.60 -22.09 -0.69
C LYS A 130 -10.06 -20.83 -1.37
N SER A 131 -10.93 -19.83 -1.53
CA SER A 131 -10.63 -18.57 -2.24
C SER A 131 -11.23 -17.32 -1.58
N GLY A 132 -11.91 -17.51 -0.43
CA GLY A 132 -12.55 -16.45 0.34
C GLY A 132 -11.52 -15.51 0.98
N ILE A 133 -11.80 -14.21 0.95
CA ILE A 133 -10.96 -13.18 1.55
C ILE A 133 -11.79 -12.44 2.60
N VAL A 134 -11.22 -12.26 3.78
CA VAL A 134 -11.80 -11.39 4.82
C VAL A 134 -11.01 -10.10 4.85
N ALA A 135 -11.73 -8.98 4.80
CA ALA A 135 -11.20 -7.62 4.89
C ALA A 135 -12.05 -6.79 5.85
N PHE A 136 -11.71 -5.52 6.04
CA PHE A 136 -12.30 -4.69 7.10
C PHE A 136 -12.96 -3.43 6.56
N ASN A 137 -14.05 -3.03 7.19
CA ASN A 137 -14.72 -1.76 6.90
C ASN A 137 -13.73 -0.60 7.03
N ASN A 138 -13.89 0.41 6.17
CA ASN A 138 -13.01 1.58 6.02
C ASN A 138 -11.60 1.33 5.48
N ALA A 139 -11.21 0.07 5.22
CA ALA A 139 -9.89 -0.26 4.70
C ALA A 139 -9.62 0.36 3.31
N PHE A 140 -8.35 0.63 3.01
CA PHE A 140 -7.90 1.13 1.71
C PHE A 140 -6.68 0.35 1.20
N HIS A 141 -6.89 -0.52 0.20
CA HIS A 141 -5.83 -1.37 -0.36
C HIS A 141 -5.42 -0.99 -1.79
N GLY A 142 -6.03 0.05 -2.36
CA GLY A 142 -5.75 0.51 -3.72
C GLY A 142 -7.00 0.88 -4.52
N ARG A 143 -6.77 1.12 -5.82
CA ARG A 143 -7.79 1.57 -6.78
C ARG A 143 -7.95 0.63 -7.99
N THR A 144 -7.23 -0.50 -8.04
CA THR A 144 -7.53 -1.54 -9.04
C THR A 144 -8.81 -2.26 -8.65
N LEU A 145 -9.51 -2.89 -9.59
CA LEU A 145 -10.82 -3.48 -9.32
C LEU A 145 -10.79 -4.52 -8.19
N PHE A 146 -9.72 -5.31 -8.06
CA PHE A 146 -9.63 -6.28 -6.95
C PHE A 146 -9.25 -5.62 -5.63
N THR A 147 -8.29 -4.70 -5.62
CA THR A 147 -7.85 -4.03 -4.38
C THR A 147 -8.89 -3.08 -3.82
N VAL A 148 -9.63 -2.36 -4.67
CA VAL A 148 -10.73 -1.49 -4.22
C VAL A 148 -11.94 -2.30 -3.73
N SER A 149 -12.11 -3.53 -4.24
CA SER A 149 -13.14 -4.45 -3.73
C SER A 149 -12.73 -5.12 -2.42
N ALA A 150 -11.43 -5.35 -2.21
CA ALA A 150 -10.90 -5.75 -0.91
C ALA A 150 -10.93 -4.59 0.09
N GLY A 151 -10.80 -3.34 -0.38
CA GLY A 151 -11.03 -2.14 0.44
C GLY A 151 -12.46 -2.10 1.01
N GLY A 152 -12.61 -1.43 2.15
CA GLY A 152 -13.85 -1.42 2.94
C GLY A 152 -14.71 -0.18 2.77
N GLN A 153 -14.62 0.50 1.63
CA GLN A 153 -15.31 1.78 1.38
C GLN A 153 -16.16 1.69 0.09
N PRO A 154 -17.46 1.36 0.19
CA PRO A 154 -18.33 1.16 -0.98
C PRO A 154 -18.36 2.32 -1.97
N LYS A 155 -18.24 3.57 -1.49
CA LYS A 155 -18.14 4.79 -2.33
C LYS A 155 -17.02 4.75 -3.38
N TYR A 156 -16.02 3.87 -3.23
CA TYR A 156 -14.91 3.74 -4.18
C TYR A 156 -15.06 2.56 -5.14
N SER A 157 -16.00 1.63 -4.92
CA SER A 157 -16.13 0.39 -5.70
C SER A 157 -17.53 0.18 -6.30
N GLN A 158 -18.59 0.65 -5.64
CA GLN A 158 -19.98 0.30 -5.96
C GLN A 158 -20.41 0.57 -7.41
N ASP A 159 -19.87 1.63 -8.03
CA ASP A 159 -20.26 2.06 -9.39
C ASP A 159 -19.49 1.32 -10.50
N PHE A 160 -18.63 0.36 -10.16
CA PHE A 160 -17.80 -0.42 -11.09
C PHE A 160 -18.16 -1.91 -11.16
N ALA A 161 -19.35 -2.28 -10.67
CA ALA A 161 -19.82 -3.66 -10.67
C ALA A 161 -19.90 -4.27 -12.10
N PRO A 162 -19.71 -5.60 -12.26
CA PRO A 162 -19.55 -6.61 -11.22
C PRO A 162 -18.15 -6.62 -10.58
N LEU A 163 -18.12 -6.70 -9.25
CA LEU A 163 -16.88 -6.74 -8.47
C LEU A 163 -16.36 -8.18 -8.32
N PRO A 164 -15.05 -8.38 -8.10
CA PRO A 164 -14.50 -9.67 -7.70
C PRO A 164 -15.22 -10.24 -6.46
N ASN A 165 -15.86 -11.38 -6.63
CA ASN A 165 -16.61 -12.07 -5.58
C ASN A 165 -15.70 -12.71 -4.52
N GLY A 166 -16.33 -13.21 -3.45
CA GLY A 166 -15.65 -13.97 -2.40
C GLY A 166 -14.85 -13.10 -1.43
N ILE A 167 -15.31 -11.88 -1.20
CA ILE A 167 -14.73 -10.94 -0.23
C ILE A 167 -15.81 -10.62 0.79
N SER A 168 -15.48 -10.76 2.08
CA SER A 168 -16.35 -10.39 3.19
C SER A 168 -15.71 -9.26 3.99
N HIS A 169 -16.51 -8.26 4.36
CA HIS A 169 -16.06 -7.15 5.20
C HIS A 169 -16.68 -7.23 6.58
N VAL A 170 -15.85 -7.10 7.61
CA VAL A 170 -16.27 -7.00 9.02
C VAL A 170 -15.76 -5.70 9.64
N ALA A 171 -16.25 -5.35 10.84
CA ALA A 171 -15.76 -4.18 11.54
C ALA A 171 -14.28 -4.35 11.93
N TYR A 172 -13.48 -3.31 11.73
CA TYR A 172 -12.08 -3.28 12.18
C TYR A 172 -12.02 -3.31 13.72
N ASN A 173 -11.02 -3.98 14.29
CA ASN A 173 -10.90 -4.32 15.73
C ASN A 173 -12.04 -5.18 16.31
N ASP A 174 -12.96 -5.70 15.51
CA ASP A 174 -13.97 -6.67 15.96
C ASP A 174 -13.51 -8.10 15.67
N LEU A 175 -12.78 -8.68 16.62
CA LEU A 175 -12.26 -10.04 16.49
C LEU A 175 -13.37 -11.09 16.45
N GLU A 176 -14.48 -10.88 17.17
CA GLU A 176 -15.60 -11.84 17.18
C GLU A 176 -16.32 -11.86 15.82
N ALA A 177 -16.50 -10.69 15.19
CA ALA A 177 -17.01 -10.64 13.83
C ALA A 177 -16.07 -11.32 12.83
N ALA A 178 -14.75 -11.16 12.98
CA ALA A 178 -13.78 -11.87 12.15
C ALA A 178 -13.84 -13.40 12.34
N LYS A 179 -13.93 -13.88 13.59
CA LYS A 179 -14.11 -15.32 13.91
C LYS A 179 -15.36 -15.91 13.25
N ALA A 180 -16.43 -15.14 13.14
CA ALA A 180 -17.69 -15.61 12.56
C ALA A 180 -17.61 -15.86 11.04
N VAL A 181 -16.62 -15.28 10.33
CA VAL A 181 -16.51 -15.34 8.87
C VAL A 181 -15.25 -16.04 8.37
N ILE A 182 -14.20 -16.13 9.18
CA ILE A 182 -12.99 -16.90 8.84
C ILE A 182 -13.28 -18.39 9.03
N ASN A 183 -13.15 -19.18 7.97
CA ASN A 183 -13.48 -20.60 7.95
C ASN A 183 -12.59 -21.40 6.96
N GLU A 184 -12.92 -22.66 6.72
CA GLU A 184 -12.13 -23.57 5.86
C GLU A 184 -11.99 -23.07 4.41
N GLN A 185 -12.95 -22.28 3.91
CA GLN A 185 -12.92 -21.70 2.56
C GLN A 185 -12.15 -20.37 2.48
N THR A 186 -11.72 -19.80 3.62
CA THR A 186 -10.91 -18.59 3.65
C THR A 186 -9.48 -18.90 3.20
N CYS A 187 -8.99 -18.18 2.21
CA CYS A 187 -7.58 -18.23 1.78
C CYS A 187 -6.75 -17.07 2.36
N ALA A 188 -7.37 -15.93 2.69
CA ALA A 188 -6.66 -14.84 3.32
C ALA A 188 -7.52 -13.93 4.21
N VAL A 189 -6.86 -13.31 5.17
CA VAL A 189 -7.30 -12.11 5.86
C VAL A 189 -6.35 -10.98 5.46
N ILE A 190 -6.86 -9.88 4.91
CA ILE A 190 -6.05 -8.69 4.60
C ILE A 190 -6.41 -7.57 5.57
N VAL A 191 -5.40 -6.97 6.21
CA VAL A 191 -5.59 -5.98 7.27
C VAL A 191 -4.46 -4.95 7.26
N GLU A 192 -4.80 -3.69 7.54
CA GLU A 192 -3.83 -2.63 7.84
C GLU A 192 -3.51 -2.68 9.34
N PRO A 193 -2.24 -2.71 9.79
CA PRO A 193 -1.91 -2.62 11.22
C PRO A 193 -2.39 -1.32 11.88
N VAL A 194 -2.50 -0.26 11.09
CA VAL A 194 -3.19 0.99 11.42
C VAL A 194 -3.98 1.39 10.17
N GLN A 195 -5.31 1.51 10.28
CA GLN A 195 -6.09 2.02 9.15
C GLN A 195 -5.80 3.50 8.93
N GLY A 196 -5.08 3.81 7.86
CA GLY A 196 -4.64 5.16 7.53
C GLY A 196 -5.81 6.04 7.07
N GLU A 197 -6.31 5.73 5.87
CA GLU A 197 -7.45 6.42 5.25
C GLU A 197 -8.75 6.27 6.08
N GLY A 198 -8.85 5.20 6.87
CA GLY A 198 -9.98 4.95 7.77
C GLY A 198 -10.04 5.85 9.00
N GLY A 199 -9.06 6.74 9.19
CA GLY A 199 -9.04 7.73 10.28
C GLY A 199 -7.87 7.59 11.25
N VAL A 200 -6.76 7.00 10.83
CA VAL A 200 -5.56 6.74 11.67
C VAL A 200 -5.94 5.94 12.92
N ILE A 201 -6.56 4.78 12.70
CA ILE A 201 -7.07 3.90 13.77
C ILE A 201 -6.09 2.73 13.95
N PRO A 202 -5.33 2.65 15.05
CA PRO A 202 -4.46 1.51 15.31
C PRO A 202 -5.25 0.24 15.59
N ALA A 203 -4.70 -0.89 15.18
CA ALA A 203 -5.23 -2.18 15.59
C ALA A 203 -4.99 -2.41 17.09
N ASP A 204 -5.94 -3.07 17.74
CA ASP A 204 -5.71 -3.66 19.06
C ASP A 204 -4.74 -4.83 18.95
N ILE A 205 -3.82 -4.98 19.91
CA ILE A 205 -2.83 -6.08 19.89
C ILE A 205 -3.51 -7.45 19.85
N GLU A 206 -4.54 -7.63 20.69
CA GLU A 206 -5.30 -8.87 20.77
C GLU A 206 -6.07 -9.17 19.48
N PHE A 207 -6.49 -8.14 18.76
CA PHE A 207 -7.14 -8.29 17.47
C PHE A 207 -6.17 -8.86 16.43
N LEU A 208 -4.98 -8.27 16.24
CA LEU A 208 -4.01 -8.80 15.26
C LEU A 208 -3.48 -10.20 15.61
N LYS A 209 -3.23 -10.46 16.91
CA LYS A 209 -2.84 -11.81 17.36
C LYS A 209 -3.97 -12.81 17.14
N GLY A 210 -5.21 -12.45 17.44
CA GLY A 210 -6.36 -13.29 17.16
C GLY A 210 -6.54 -13.59 15.67
N LEU A 211 -6.31 -12.61 14.79
CA LEU A 211 -6.32 -12.85 13.34
C LEU A 211 -5.21 -13.83 12.92
N ARG A 212 -4.01 -13.72 13.49
CA ARG A 212 -2.91 -14.66 13.23
C ARG A 212 -3.28 -16.08 13.63
N GLU A 213 -3.80 -16.27 14.84
CA GLU A 213 -4.22 -17.58 15.35
C GLU A 213 -5.33 -18.20 14.48
N LEU A 214 -6.31 -17.41 14.05
CA LEU A 214 -7.37 -17.88 13.16
C LEU A 214 -6.84 -18.25 11.77
N CYS A 215 -5.94 -17.44 11.21
CA CYS A 215 -5.27 -17.78 9.96
C CYS A 215 -4.48 -19.09 10.06
N ASP A 216 -3.80 -19.33 11.18
CA ASP A 216 -3.09 -20.59 11.43
C ASP A 216 -4.05 -21.78 11.53
N GLN A 217 -5.14 -21.62 12.29
CA GLN A 217 -6.16 -22.66 12.49
C GLN A 217 -6.77 -23.12 11.16
N PHE A 218 -7.13 -22.19 10.29
CA PHE A 218 -7.82 -22.49 9.03
C PHE A 218 -6.86 -22.63 7.84
N GLY A 219 -5.55 -22.47 8.02
CA GLY A 219 -4.58 -22.47 6.93
C GLY A 219 -4.82 -21.35 5.91
N ALA A 220 -5.23 -20.17 6.39
CA ALA A 220 -5.34 -18.96 5.61
C ALA A 220 -4.07 -18.11 5.75
N LEU A 221 -3.79 -17.24 4.78
CA LEU A 221 -2.68 -16.28 4.88
C LEU A 221 -3.14 -15.00 5.58
N LEU A 222 -2.36 -14.51 6.53
CA LEU A 222 -2.52 -13.17 7.07
C LEU A 222 -1.68 -12.20 6.22
N ILE A 223 -2.33 -11.26 5.56
CA ILE A 223 -1.71 -10.22 4.74
C ILE A 223 -1.78 -8.91 5.51
N PHE A 224 -0.61 -8.38 5.87
CA PHE A 224 -0.50 -7.01 6.36
C PHE A 224 -0.27 -6.05 5.22
N ASP A 225 -1.24 -5.16 5.01
CA ASP A 225 -1.05 -3.99 4.17
C ASP A 225 -0.29 -2.92 4.96
N GLU A 226 1.02 -2.91 4.75
CA GLU A 226 1.94 -1.94 5.35
C GLU A 226 2.40 -0.87 4.34
N VAL A 227 1.61 -0.62 3.29
CA VAL A 227 1.93 0.43 2.29
C VAL A 227 2.09 1.80 2.96
N GLN A 228 1.28 2.11 3.97
CA GLN A 228 1.34 3.38 4.70
C GLN A 228 2.12 3.27 6.03
N THR A 229 2.01 2.14 6.74
CA THR A 229 2.58 1.97 8.10
C THR A 229 4.02 1.42 8.12
N GLY A 230 4.49 0.91 6.98
CA GLY A 230 5.82 0.31 6.85
C GLY A 230 6.94 1.33 6.69
N VAL A 231 8.12 0.79 6.41
CA VAL A 231 9.36 1.52 6.09
C VAL A 231 9.67 2.61 7.13
N GLY A 232 9.60 2.26 8.42
CA GLY A 232 9.98 3.15 9.51
C GLY A 232 8.88 4.07 10.03
N ARG A 233 7.69 4.13 9.41
CA ARG A 233 6.63 5.10 9.76
C ARG A 233 6.22 5.03 11.23
N THR A 234 6.16 3.83 11.80
CA THR A 234 5.71 3.58 13.17
C THR A 234 6.87 3.50 14.18
N GLY A 235 8.10 3.84 13.77
CA GLY A 235 9.30 3.76 14.62
C GLY A 235 10.05 2.41 14.53
N ALA A 236 9.38 1.34 14.09
CA ALA A 236 10.02 0.11 13.64
C ALA A 236 10.04 0.05 12.11
N LEU A 237 10.85 -0.84 11.52
CA LEU A 237 10.93 -0.97 10.06
C LEU A 237 9.56 -1.31 9.45
N TYR A 238 8.78 -2.16 10.12
CA TYR A 238 7.38 -2.46 9.80
C TYR A 238 6.57 -2.54 11.10
N ALA A 239 5.29 -2.16 11.05
CA ALA A 239 4.43 -2.12 12.23
C ALA A 239 4.21 -3.50 12.86
N TYR A 240 4.20 -4.59 12.09
CA TYR A 240 4.09 -5.95 12.63
C TYR A 240 5.14 -6.24 13.71
N MET A 241 6.34 -5.64 13.58
CA MET A 241 7.42 -5.80 14.56
C MET A 241 7.05 -5.23 15.93
N ASN A 242 6.28 -4.14 15.96
CA ASN A 242 5.76 -3.56 17.20
C ASN A 242 4.67 -4.43 17.84
N TYR A 243 3.88 -5.12 17.00
CA TYR A 243 2.78 -5.99 17.45
C TYR A 243 3.26 -7.41 17.83
N GLY A 244 4.41 -7.84 17.34
CA GLY A 244 4.95 -9.19 17.57
C GLY A 244 4.10 -10.29 16.91
N VAL A 245 3.60 -10.01 15.71
CA VAL A 245 2.80 -10.92 14.88
C VAL A 245 3.59 -11.35 13.65
#